data_AF-A0A8K0XJN2-F1
#
_entry.id   AF-A0A8K0XJN2-F1
#
_cell.length_a   1.000
_cell.length_b   1.000
_cell.length_c   1.000
_cell.angle_alpha   90.00
_cell.angle_beta   90.00
_cell.angle_gamma   90.00
#
_symmetry.space_group_name_H-M   'P 1'
#
loop_
_entity.id
_entity.type
_entity.pdbx_description
1 polymer ?
#
loop_
_entity_poly.entity_id
_entity_poly.type
_entity_poly.pdbx_seq_one_letter_code
_entity_poly.pdbx_strand_id
1 'polypeptide(L)'
;MAHAWADSTQETYGSGLLAFHTFCDIKGIPEANRTPVDTDLMASFVSTLAGTYAGSTIRNYFAGVRAWHILHRIPWSLDKPTMDAILKAGDVTAPRSSKKKPHKPVLVATLIAIKQGLDLNNPRHAAVWACATCLFYGVA
;
A
#
# COMPACT_ATOMS: atom_id res chain seq x y z
N MET A 1 3.18 -2.29 22.66
CA MET A 1 3.49 -1.43 21.49
C MET A 1 2.21 -1.06 20.73
N ALA A 2 1.15 -0.63 21.43
CA ALA A 2 -0.14 -0.31 20.78
C ALA A 2 -0.15 1.04 20.03
N HIS A 3 0.97 1.78 20.04
CA HIS A 3 1.11 3.09 19.39
C HIS A 3 2.34 3.18 18.47
N ALA A 4 2.95 2.05 18.09
CA ALA A 4 4.13 2.06 17.22
C ALA A 4 3.77 2.34 15.75
N TRP A 5 2.52 2.06 15.35
CA TRP A 5 1.98 2.30 14.02
C TRP A 5 0.59 2.90 14.12
N ALA A 6 0.17 3.64 13.09
CA ALA A 6 -1.21 4.07 12.94
C ALA A 6 -2.13 2.84 12.76
N ASP A 7 -3.39 2.96 13.19
CA ASP A 7 -4.37 1.87 13.16
C ASP A 7 -4.51 1.25 11.75
N SER A 8 -4.57 2.09 10.71
CA SER A 8 -4.65 1.65 9.31
C SER A 8 -3.41 0.84 8.87
N THR A 9 -2.24 1.16 9.40
CA THR A 9 -1.00 0.42 9.14
C THR A 9 -1.01 -0.91 9.88
N GLN A 10 -1.51 -0.96 11.12
CA GLN A 10 -1.66 -2.22 11.85
C GLN A 10 -2.61 -3.18 11.15
N GLU A 11 -3.76 -2.71 10.68
CA GLU A 11 -4.71 -3.52 9.91
C GLU A 11 -4.08 -4.08 8.63
N THR A 12 -3.36 -3.22 7.90
CA THR A 12 -2.67 -3.62 6.66
C THR A 12 -1.58 -4.66 6.95
N TYR A 13 -0.78 -4.46 7.99
CA TYR A 13 0.28 -5.38 8.39
C TYR A 13 -0.29 -6.71 8.89
N GLY A 14 -1.38 -6.68 9.68
CA GLY A 14 -2.09 -7.86 10.13
C GLY A 14 -2.64 -8.68 8.96
N SER A 15 -3.19 -8.01 7.94
CA SER A 15 -3.63 -8.66 6.70
C SER A 15 -2.47 -9.34 5.96
N GLY A 16 -1.30 -8.70 5.90
CA GLY A 16 -0.11 -9.27 5.31
C GLY A 16 0.44 -10.48 6.06
N LEU A 17 0.40 -10.44 7.39
CA LEU A 17 0.79 -11.55 8.24
C LEU A 17 -0.16 -12.74 8.08
N LEU A 18 -1.48 -12.50 8.04
CA LEU A 18 -2.47 -13.53 7.77
C LEU A 18 -2.25 -14.19 6.41
N ALA A 19 -2.00 -13.38 5.37
CA ALA A 19 -1.70 -13.89 4.03
C ALA A 19 -0.45 -14.77 4.01
N PHE A 20 0.60 -14.40 4.76
CA PHE A 20 1.81 -15.20 4.90
C PHE A 20 1.55 -16.55 5.58
N HIS A 21 0.81 -16.57 6.68
CA HIS A 21 0.47 -17.83 7.34
C HIS A 21 -0.42 -18.73 6.48
N THR A 22 -1.41 -18.15 5.80
CA THR A 22 -2.26 -18.87 4.86
C THR A 22 -1.44 -19.49 3.73
N PHE A 23 -0.48 -18.74 3.18
CA PHE A 23 0.48 -19.26 2.20
C PHE A 23 1.28 -20.44 2.77
N CYS A 24 1.78 -20.33 3.99
CA CYS A 24 2.53 -21.41 4.65
C CYS A 24 1.66 -22.65 4.88
N ASP A 25 0.39 -22.48 5.29
CA ASP A 25 -0.56 -23.57 5.46
C ASP A 25 -0.81 -24.31 4.13
N ILE A 26 -1.05 -23.56 3.05
CA ILE A 26 -1.25 -24.11 1.69
C ILE A 26 0.00 -24.87 1.21
N LYS A 27 1.19 -24.39 1.57
CA LYS A 27 2.46 -25.03 1.19
C LYS A 27 2.89 -26.14 2.15
N GLY A 28 2.10 -26.43 3.19
CA GLY A 28 2.40 -27.48 4.17
C GLY A 28 3.62 -27.18 5.03
N ILE A 29 3.95 -25.90 5.24
CA ILE A 29 5.13 -25.47 6.01
C ILE A 29 4.76 -25.49 7.49
N PRO A 30 5.39 -26.35 8.32
CA PRO A 30 5.11 -26.40 9.76
C PRO A 30 5.37 -25.05 10.42
N GLU A 31 4.58 -24.70 11.44
CA GLU A 31 4.72 -23.41 12.14
C GLU A 31 6.13 -23.19 12.70
N ALA A 32 6.76 -24.25 13.21
CA ALA A 32 8.15 -24.24 13.69
C ALA A 32 9.17 -23.82 12.62
N ASN A 33 8.84 -23.97 11.33
CA ASN A 33 9.71 -23.61 10.20
C ASN A 33 9.37 -22.24 9.60
N ARG A 34 8.36 -21.53 10.13
CA ARG A 34 7.98 -20.18 9.66
C ARG A 34 8.82 -19.08 10.32
N THR A 35 9.52 -19.40 11.40
CA THR A 35 10.24 -18.43 12.24
C THR A 35 11.56 -19.02 12.78
N PRO A 36 12.70 -18.32 12.63
CA PRO A 36 12.88 -17.12 11.81
C PRO A 36 12.62 -17.41 10.34
N VAL A 37 11.95 -16.49 9.65
CA VAL A 37 11.73 -16.61 8.21
C VAL A 37 13.08 -16.55 7.48
N ASP A 38 13.30 -17.47 6.56
CA ASP A 38 14.46 -17.43 5.66
C ASP A 38 14.14 -16.69 4.34
N THR A 39 15.20 -16.37 3.58
CA THR A 39 15.09 -15.64 2.32
C THR A 39 14.24 -16.39 1.29
N ASP A 40 14.39 -17.71 1.17
CA ASP A 40 13.72 -18.51 0.15
C ASP A 40 12.22 -18.62 0.42
N LEU A 41 11.85 -18.79 1.69
CA LEU A 41 10.47 -18.79 2.16
C LEU A 41 9.79 -17.45 1.88
N MET A 42 10.45 -16.35 2.25
CA MET A 42 9.91 -15.01 2.01
C MET A 42 9.85 -14.68 0.51
N ALA A 43 10.88 -15.04 -0.25
CA ALA A 43 10.93 -14.91 -1.71
C ALA A 43 9.78 -15.67 -2.37
N SER A 44 9.53 -16.90 -1.94
CA SER A 44 8.43 -17.74 -2.44
C SER A 44 7.08 -17.11 -2.15
N PHE A 45 6.86 -16.65 -0.91
CA PHE A 45 5.64 -15.93 -0.54
C PHE A 45 5.41 -14.70 -1.42
N VAL A 46 6.40 -13.80 -1.51
CA VAL A 46 6.30 -12.58 -2.32
C VAL A 46 6.04 -12.91 -3.80
N SER A 47 6.67 -13.96 -4.32
CA SER A 47 6.48 -14.40 -5.71
C SER A 47 5.06 -14.86 -6.00
N THR A 48 4.35 -15.44 -5.01
CA THR A 48 2.93 -15.80 -5.21
C THR A 48 1.99 -14.60 -5.34
N LEU A 49 2.41 -13.43 -4.86
CA LEU A 49 1.64 -12.19 -4.95
C LEU A 49 1.94 -11.41 -6.23
N ALA A 50 3.06 -11.71 -6.88
CA ALA A 50 3.47 -11.06 -8.12
C ALA A 50 2.44 -11.34 -9.24
N GLY A 51 2.17 -10.34 -10.08
CA GLY A 51 1.18 -10.46 -11.16
C GLY A 51 -0.29 -10.32 -10.72
N THR A 52 -0.61 -10.54 -9.45
CA THR A 52 -1.99 -10.46 -8.93
C THR A 52 -2.23 -9.20 -8.10
N TYR A 53 -1.25 -8.80 -7.28
CA TYR A 53 -1.36 -7.62 -6.42
C TYR A 53 -0.58 -6.42 -6.94
N ALA A 54 -0.98 -5.23 -6.49
CA ALA A 54 -0.20 -4.02 -6.67
C ALA A 54 1.14 -4.15 -5.93
N GLY A 55 2.24 -3.65 -6.50
CA GLY A 55 3.55 -3.69 -5.84
C GLY A 55 3.58 -3.00 -4.47
N SER A 56 2.75 -1.96 -4.26
CA SER A 56 2.56 -1.35 -2.94
C SER A 56 1.94 -2.31 -1.91
N THR A 57 0.96 -3.12 -2.32
CA THR A 57 0.35 -4.13 -1.46
C THR A 57 1.35 -5.21 -1.08
N ILE A 58 2.14 -5.69 -2.05
CA ILE A 58 3.19 -6.68 -1.83
C ILE A 58 4.20 -6.17 -0.79
N ARG A 59 4.66 -4.93 -0.92
CA ARG A 59 5.57 -4.29 0.06
C ARG A 59 4.95 -4.17 1.45
N ASN A 60 3.67 -3.83 1.53
CA ASN A 60 2.97 -3.74 2.80
C ASN A 60 2.87 -5.11 3.48
N TYR A 61 2.65 -6.19 2.72
CA TYR A 61 2.60 -7.54 3.27
C TYR A 61 3.97 -8.00 3.77
N PHE A 62 5.02 -7.79 2.97
CA PHE A 62 6.40 -8.02 3.39
C PHE A 62 6.74 -7.25 4.68
N ALA A 63 6.34 -5.97 4.76
CA ALA A 63 6.54 -5.14 5.94
C ALA A 63 5.75 -5.63 7.16
N GLY A 64 4.55 -6.19 6.98
CA GLY A 64 3.76 -6.80 8.04
C GLY A 64 4.44 -8.00 8.68
N VAL A 65 4.96 -8.91 7.86
CA VAL A 65 5.74 -10.07 8.37
C VAL A 65 7.01 -9.60 9.09
N ARG A 66 7.70 -8.59 8.55
CA ARG A 66 8.87 -7.97 9.21
C ARG A 66 8.50 -7.34 10.56
N ALA A 67 7.41 -6.59 10.61
CA ALA A 67 6.96 -5.92 11.82
C ALA A 67 6.66 -6.93 12.94
N TRP A 68 6.05 -8.07 12.59
CA TRP A 68 5.82 -9.16 13.54
C TRP A 68 7.13 -9.73 14.08
N HIS A 69 8.12 -10.01 13.22
CA HIS A 69 9.43 -10.49 13.67
C HIS A 69 10.11 -9.50 14.63
N ILE A 70 10.10 -8.21 14.30
CA ILE A 70 10.67 -7.15 15.15
C ILE A 70 9.96 -7.08 16.50
N LEU A 71 8.62 -7.13 16.51
CA LEU A 71 7.81 -7.07 17.72
C LEU A 71 8.13 -8.23 18.67
N HIS A 72 8.29 -9.43 18.12
CA HIS A 72 8.60 -10.65 18.87
C HIS A 72 10.09 -10.88 19.09
N ARG A 73 10.95 -9.93 18.68
CA ARG A 73 12.42 -10.01 18.79
C ARG A 73 13.01 -11.26 18.12
N ILE A 74 12.38 -11.70 17.04
CA ILE A 74 12.85 -12.81 16.22
C ILE A 74 13.85 -12.25 15.20
N PRO A 75 14.98 -12.92 14.94
CA PRO A 75 15.95 -12.48 13.96
C PRO A 75 15.32 -12.24 12.58
N TRP A 76 15.70 -11.12 11.95
CA TRP A 76 15.30 -10.75 10.60
C TRP A 76 16.54 -10.64 9.72
N SER A 77 17.03 -11.79 9.26
CA SER A 77 18.30 -11.94 8.53
C SER A 77 18.07 -12.40 7.09
N LEU A 78 17.25 -11.65 6.36
CA LEU A 78 17.02 -11.90 4.93
C LEU A 78 18.13 -11.29 4.08
N ASP A 79 18.44 -11.94 2.96
CA ASP A 79 19.33 -11.36 1.95
C ASP A 79 18.65 -10.17 1.28
N LYS A 80 19.09 -8.97 1.67
CA LYS A 80 18.49 -7.72 1.24
C LYS A 80 18.53 -7.53 -0.29
N PRO A 81 19.65 -7.75 -1.00
CA PRO A 81 19.69 -7.65 -2.46
C PRO A 81 18.66 -8.54 -3.16
N THR A 82 18.52 -9.81 -2.73
CA THR A 82 17.53 -10.73 -3.27
C THR A 82 16.11 -10.22 -3.01
N MET A 83 15.80 -9.81 -1.78
CA MET A 83 14.47 -9.29 -1.47
C MET A 83 14.13 -8.00 -2.22
N ASP A 84 15.09 -7.08 -2.36
CA ASP A 84 14.90 -5.83 -3.12
C ASP A 84 14.64 -6.13 -4.60
N ALA A 85 15.37 -7.09 -5.19
CA ALA A 85 15.16 -7.52 -6.57
C ALA A 85 13.77 -8.15 -6.79
N ILE A 86 13.32 -9.00 -5.87
CA ILE A 86 12.01 -9.65 -5.95
C ILE A 86 10.87 -8.65 -5.77
N LEU A 87 10.97 -7.74 -4.78
CA LEU A 87 10.00 -6.68 -4.58
C LEU A 87 9.91 -5.76 -5.80
N LYS A 88 11.06 -5.48 -6.44
CA LYS A 88 11.11 -4.73 -7.69
C LYS A 88 10.45 -5.49 -8.85
N ALA A 89 10.67 -6.80 -8.95
CA ALA A 89 9.97 -7.63 -9.93
C ALA A 89 8.45 -7.61 -9.70
N GLY A 90 8.00 -7.59 -8.45
CA GLY A 90 6.60 -7.39 -8.07
C GLY A 90 5.99 -6.08 -8.62
N ASP A 91 6.75 -4.98 -8.61
CA ASP A 91 6.30 -3.72 -9.22
C ASP A 91 6.14 -3.78 -10.74
N VAL A 92 7.07 -4.47 -11.40
CA VAL A 92 7.10 -4.59 -12.86
C VAL A 92 5.97 -5.49 -13.33
N THR A 93 5.70 -6.57 -12.59
CA THR A 93 4.65 -7.55 -12.89
C THR A 93 3.27 -7.13 -12.41
N ALA A 94 3.16 -6.08 -11.59
CA ALA A 94 1.89 -5.60 -11.07
C ALA A 94 0.86 -5.39 -12.21
N PRO A 95 -0.40 -5.84 -12.03
CA PRO A 95 -1.38 -5.80 -13.09
C PRO A 95 -1.68 -4.35 -13.48
N ARG A 96 -1.87 -4.09 -14.78
CA ARG A 96 -2.15 -2.73 -15.28
C ARG A 96 -3.39 -2.11 -14.63
N SER A 97 -4.35 -2.94 -14.24
CA SER A 97 -5.56 -2.54 -13.49
C SER A 97 -5.26 -1.96 -12.11
N SER A 98 -4.10 -2.27 -11.50
CA SER A 98 -3.72 -1.72 -10.20
C SER A 98 -3.27 -0.26 -10.28
N LYS A 99 -2.96 0.25 -11.47
CA LYS A 99 -2.57 1.65 -11.69
C LYS A 99 -3.81 2.44 -12.10
N LYS A 100 -4.16 3.46 -11.32
CA LYS A 100 -5.18 4.43 -11.73
C LYS A 100 -4.68 5.14 -12.98
N LYS A 101 -5.57 5.28 -13.97
CA LYS A 101 -5.28 6.12 -15.15
C LYS A 101 -4.97 7.54 -14.66
N PRO A 102 -4.00 8.24 -15.27
CA PRO A 102 -3.77 9.65 -14.96
C PRO A 102 -5.09 10.41 -15.05
N HIS A 103 -5.41 11.19 -14.02
CA HIS A 103 -6.57 12.06 -14.06
C HIS A 103 -6.37 13.10 -15.16
N LYS A 104 -7.42 13.44 -15.89
CA LYS A 104 -7.38 14.57 -16.82
C LYS A 104 -7.06 15.84 -16.03
N PRO A 105 -6.25 16.77 -16.57
CA PRO A 105 -6.03 18.06 -15.93
C PRO A 105 -7.36 18.73 -15.60
N VAL A 106 -7.44 19.33 -14.42
CA VAL A 106 -8.57 20.23 -14.11
C VAL A 106 -8.44 21.42 -15.06
N LEU A 107 -9.53 21.79 -15.72
CA LEU A 107 -9.58 22.94 -16.62
C LEU A 107 -10.40 24.06 -16.00
N VAL A 108 -10.25 25.29 -16.49
CA VAL A 108 -11.12 26.40 -16.10
C VAL A 108 -12.59 26.07 -16.35
N ALA A 109 -12.90 25.35 -17.44
CA ALA A 109 -14.24 24.84 -17.72
C ALA A 109 -14.75 23.89 -16.62
N THR A 110 -13.87 23.07 -16.03
CA THR A 110 -14.20 22.22 -14.89
C THR A 110 -14.54 23.05 -13.66
N LEU A 111 -13.79 24.12 -13.38
CA LEU A 111 -14.11 25.05 -12.30
C LEU A 111 -15.46 25.73 -12.52
N ILE A 112 -15.74 26.20 -13.73
CA ILE A 112 -17.03 26.83 -14.06
C ILE A 112 -18.18 25.85 -13.84
N ALA A 113 -18.03 24.59 -14.25
CA ALA A 113 -19.03 23.55 -14.01
C ALA A 113 -19.26 23.28 -12.51
N ILE A 114 -18.19 23.26 -11.70
CA ILE A 114 -18.31 23.13 -10.23
C ILE A 114 -19.07 24.33 -9.66
N LYS A 115 -18.73 25.56 -10.09
CA LYS A 115 -19.38 26.79 -9.63
C LYS A 115 -20.89 26.78 -9.86
N GLN A 116 -21.35 26.23 -10.98
CA GLN A 116 -22.78 26.16 -11.32
C GLN A 116 -23.59 25.32 -10.32
N GLY A 117 -22.96 24.36 -9.63
CA GLY A 117 -23.59 23.57 -8.58
C GLY A 117 -23.49 24.17 -7.17
N LEU A 118 -22.86 25.35 -7.02
CA LEU A 118 -22.62 25.99 -5.73
C LEU A 118 -23.46 27.26 -5.59
N ASP A 119 -24.21 27.35 -4.49
CA ASP A 119 -24.83 28.60 -4.04
C ASP A 119 -23.84 29.44 -3.24
N LEU A 120 -23.32 30.52 -3.82
CA LEU A 120 -22.33 31.39 -3.17
C LEU A 120 -22.90 32.25 -2.04
N ASN A 121 -24.22 32.29 -1.85
CA ASN A 121 -24.81 32.91 -0.66
C ASN A 121 -24.72 31.99 0.57
N ASN A 122 -24.46 30.71 0.37
CA ASN A 122 -24.15 29.77 1.43
C ASN A 122 -22.65 29.86 1.79
N PRO A 123 -22.29 30.26 3.03
CA PRO A 123 -20.88 30.41 3.42
C PRO A 123 -20.02 29.16 3.22
N ARG A 124 -20.60 27.96 3.37
CA ARG A 124 -19.89 26.70 3.14
C ARG A 124 -19.53 26.50 1.67
N HIS A 125 -20.45 26.80 0.77
CA HIS A 125 -20.23 26.69 -0.67
C HIS A 125 -19.28 27.78 -1.18
N ALA A 126 -19.41 29.00 -0.65
CA ALA A 126 -18.46 30.09 -0.93
C ALA A 126 -17.03 29.72 -0.51
N ALA A 127 -16.86 29.10 0.67
CA ALA A 127 -15.56 28.62 1.13
C ALA A 127 -14.98 27.51 0.21
N VAL A 128 -15.80 26.53 -0.18
CA VAL A 128 -15.39 25.49 -1.14
C VAL A 128 -14.94 26.10 -2.47
N TRP A 129 -15.69 27.08 -2.98
CA TRP A 129 -15.35 27.78 -4.22
C TRP A 129 -14.02 28.54 -4.09
N ALA A 130 -13.85 29.31 -3.02
CA ALA A 130 -12.61 30.05 -2.76
C ALA A 130 -11.40 29.10 -2.68
N CYS A 131 -11.49 28.01 -1.91
CA CYS A 131 -10.43 27.00 -1.82
C CYS A 131 -10.12 26.37 -3.19
N ALA A 132 -11.13 26.02 -3.98
CA ALA A 132 -10.93 25.45 -5.30
C ALA A 132 -10.19 26.41 -6.24
N THR A 133 -10.58 27.69 -6.26
CA THR A 133 -9.91 28.70 -7.09
C THR A 133 -8.50 29.02 -6.60
N CYS A 134 -8.28 29.09 -5.29
CA CYS A 134 -6.94 29.32 -4.72
C CYS A 134 -5.99 28.16 -5.02
N LEU A 135 -6.46 26.92 -4.92
CA LEU A 135 -5.63 25.75 -5.29
C LEU A 135 -5.33 25.72 -6.79
N PHE A 136 -6.31 26.05 -7.63
CA PHE A 136 -6.13 26.01 -9.08
C PHE A 136 -5.16 27.09 -9.60
N TYR A 137 -5.24 28.31 -9.07
CA TYR A 137 -4.40 29.43 -9.53
C TYR A 137 -3.18 29.70 -8.66
N GLY A 138 -3.10 29.12 -7.46
CA GLY A 138 -2.04 29.39 -6.48
C GLY A 138 -0.97 28.31 -6.35
N VAL A 139 -1.21 27.09 -6.83
CA VAL A 139 -0.18 26.03 -6.87
C VAL A 139 0.57 26.16 -8.19
N ALA A 140 1.70 26.86 -8.16
CA ALA A 140 2.68 26.94 -9.25
C ALA A 140 3.63 25.74 -9.24
#